data_AF-Q8SQN5-F1
#
_entry.id   AF-Q8SQN5-F1
#
_cell.length_a   1.000
_cell.length_b   1.000
_cell.length_c   1.000
_cell.angle_alpha   90.00
_cell.angle_beta   90.00
_cell.angle_gamma   90.00
#
_symmetry.space_group_name_H-M   'P 1'
#
loop_
_entity.id
_entity.type
_entity.pdbx_description
1 polymer ?
#
loop_
_entity_poly.entity_id
_entity_poly.type
_entity_poly.pdbx_seq_one_letter_code
_entity_poly.pdbx_strand_id
1 'polypeptide(L)'
;MDLSSVNYEHQFNRTYDARLMELRPYIIRSAKASGTTPVLDAILDIEMGRGGERCVIVGTLFIASDLKPTIFDRIDRKSKKIKEIEAKTYHSQEVKYFLEDGSGKIELEFLDMKAVYRKHFVISTGMCIGVTGRMAEKGRFLAEDVLFPFSSPRGLPCTPRSQGPSQKLCFVSGLSIGGGNKNRERMMVIADYLRMVGVHEYVIIGCLFGGPREVDRQILSELDGILGYLGTSISLVPNIGDFGSRILPLEPIHPKLFASPVTSHPNPSSLVVDGRRILVTTRFVVEDLLKYLPQDLRDVQGEAFEYKMHLDMAEIGNLVPRNMADEKNIINALSTLVKVGHVCPTAPDTLQSVPFSEKDPFVVTDQTDYFCVGDTDRFLDGQSEDGATLLFTVPRFSRKHEVVILDMEARALDVVRFDMEDFD
;
A
#
# COMPACT_ATOMS: atom_id res chain seq x y z
N MET A 1 -10.22 -12.30 2.60
CA MET A 1 -9.44 -12.47 3.84
C MET A 1 -10.36 -13.08 4.88
N ASP A 2 -9.93 -14.12 5.58
CA ASP A 2 -10.67 -14.68 6.71
C ASP A 2 -10.10 -14.10 8.00
N LEU A 3 -10.91 -13.35 8.74
CA LEU A 3 -10.51 -12.72 10.01
C LEU A 3 -10.97 -13.54 11.23
N SER A 4 -11.61 -14.70 11.02
CA SER A 4 -12.07 -15.56 12.12
C SER A 4 -10.93 -16.14 12.98
N SER A 5 -9.71 -16.16 12.44
CA SER A 5 -8.49 -16.62 13.12
C SER A 5 -7.75 -15.50 13.87
N VAL A 6 -8.24 -14.26 13.83
CA VAL A 6 -7.63 -13.13 14.55
C VAL A 6 -7.84 -13.30 16.05
N ASN A 7 -6.73 -13.33 16.79
CA ASN A 7 -6.74 -13.35 18.26
C ASN A 7 -5.90 -12.19 18.79
N TYR A 8 -6.54 -11.26 19.49
CA TYR A 8 -5.91 -10.07 20.06
C TYR A 8 -4.95 -10.38 21.23
N GLU A 9 -4.94 -11.61 21.75
CA GLU A 9 -3.95 -12.05 22.74
C GLU A 9 -2.61 -12.43 22.10
N HIS A 10 -2.55 -12.60 20.78
CA HIS A 10 -1.30 -12.89 20.07
C HIS A 10 -0.42 -11.65 19.89
N GLN A 11 0.89 -11.87 19.96
CA GLN A 11 1.89 -10.85 19.65
C GLN A 11 2.10 -10.71 18.13
N PHE A 12 2.46 -9.49 17.71
CA PHE A 12 2.70 -9.14 16.31
C PHE A 12 3.91 -9.82 15.66
N ASN A 13 4.83 -10.40 16.44
CA ASN A 13 5.98 -11.12 15.88
C ASN A 13 5.55 -12.26 14.96
N ARG A 14 4.47 -12.97 15.33
CA ARG A 14 3.92 -14.09 14.53
C ARG A 14 3.49 -13.65 13.13
N THR A 15 3.08 -12.38 12.97
CA THR A 15 2.76 -11.82 11.65
C THR A 15 4.00 -11.73 10.77
N TYR A 16 5.12 -11.24 11.32
CA TYR A 16 6.38 -11.17 10.59
C TYR A 16 6.94 -12.57 10.29
N ASP A 17 6.78 -13.52 11.20
CA ASP A 17 7.19 -14.92 10.98
C ASP A 17 6.41 -15.57 9.84
N ALA A 18 5.07 -15.45 9.85
CA ALA A 18 4.20 -15.98 8.79
C ALA A 18 4.53 -15.32 7.43
N ARG A 19 4.71 -14.00 7.41
CA ARG A 19 5.10 -13.23 6.22
C ARG A 19 6.43 -13.70 5.64
N LEU A 20 7.46 -13.83 6.48
CA LEU A 20 8.79 -14.26 6.04
C LEU A 20 8.76 -15.71 5.56
N MET A 21 8.03 -16.58 6.24
CA MET A 21 7.86 -17.98 5.84
C MET A 21 7.25 -18.10 4.44
N GLU A 22 6.22 -17.30 4.13
CA GLU A 22 5.56 -17.32 2.81
C GLU A 22 6.44 -16.72 1.70
N LEU A 23 7.18 -15.64 1.97
CA LEU A 23 7.97 -14.92 0.96
C LEU A 23 9.39 -15.49 0.74
N ARG A 24 9.98 -16.15 1.74
CA ARG A 24 11.36 -16.67 1.69
C ARG A 24 11.67 -17.53 0.46
N PRO A 25 10.82 -18.49 0.04
CA PRO A 25 11.09 -19.32 -1.15
C PRO A 25 11.25 -18.49 -2.44
N TYR A 26 10.51 -17.40 -2.57
CA TYR A 26 10.57 -16.50 -3.73
C TYR A 26 11.83 -15.65 -3.71
N ILE A 27 12.25 -15.17 -2.54
CA ILE A 27 13.52 -14.44 -2.37
C ILE A 27 14.71 -15.33 -2.75
N ILE A 28 14.73 -16.58 -2.28
CA ILE A 28 15.77 -17.56 -2.63
C ILE A 28 15.79 -17.81 -4.15
N ARG A 29 14.62 -17.91 -4.78
CA ARG A 29 14.51 -18.07 -6.24
C ARG A 29 15.09 -16.86 -6.98
N SER A 30 14.76 -15.64 -6.55
CA SER A 30 15.29 -14.40 -7.13
C SER A 30 16.81 -14.30 -6.95
N ALA A 31 17.36 -14.69 -5.80
CA ALA A 31 18.80 -14.74 -5.57
C ALA A 31 19.52 -15.74 -6.49
N LYS A 32 18.95 -16.94 -6.67
CA LYS A 32 19.49 -17.94 -7.62
C LYS A 32 19.43 -17.44 -9.06
N ALA A 33 18.33 -16.79 -9.45
CA ALA A 33 18.17 -16.23 -10.80
C ALA A 33 19.14 -15.08 -11.10
N SER A 34 19.50 -14.28 -10.09
CA SER A 34 20.52 -13.23 -10.23
C SER A 34 21.97 -13.77 -10.21
N GLY A 35 22.16 -15.09 -10.02
CA GLY A 35 23.48 -15.70 -9.88
C GLY A 35 24.17 -15.39 -8.55
N THR A 36 23.42 -14.97 -7.52
CA THR A 36 23.98 -14.60 -6.23
C THR A 36 23.88 -15.76 -5.25
N THR A 37 25.02 -16.36 -4.91
CA THR A 37 25.14 -17.51 -4.01
C THR A 37 26.42 -17.41 -3.17
N PRO A 38 26.50 -18.06 -1.98
CA PRO A 38 25.46 -18.87 -1.34
C PRO A 38 24.34 -18.02 -0.70
N VAL A 39 23.15 -18.60 -0.61
CA VAL A 39 22.05 -18.06 0.22
C VAL A 39 22.08 -18.81 1.53
N LEU A 40 22.15 -18.09 2.65
CA LEU A 40 22.26 -18.70 3.98
C LEU A 40 20.90 -19.12 4.54
N ASP A 41 20.90 -20.18 5.34
CA ASP A 41 19.68 -20.70 5.98
C ASP A 41 19.27 -19.83 7.17
N ALA A 42 20.23 -19.38 7.98
CA ALA A 42 20.00 -18.41 9.05
C ALA A 42 20.94 -17.20 8.93
N ILE A 43 20.48 -16.02 9.36
CA ILE A 43 21.30 -14.81 9.43
C ILE A 43 22.54 -15.04 10.31
N LEU A 44 22.43 -15.78 11.41
CA LEU A 44 23.56 -16.06 12.29
C LEU A 44 24.62 -17.02 11.70
N ASP A 45 24.31 -17.74 10.61
CA ASP A 45 25.28 -18.65 9.96
C ASP A 45 26.43 -17.89 9.29
N ILE A 46 26.30 -16.58 9.10
CA ILE A 46 27.35 -15.67 8.65
C ILE A 46 28.62 -15.79 9.50
N GLU A 47 28.49 -16.06 10.80
CA GLU A 47 29.62 -16.17 11.73
C GLU A 47 30.39 -17.49 11.54
N MET A 48 29.74 -18.52 10.99
CA MET A 48 30.32 -19.85 10.78
C MET A 48 31.00 -20.00 9.41
N GLY A 49 30.56 -19.21 8.42
CA GLY A 49 31.28 -19.04 7.16
C GLY A 49 32.56 -18.23 7.38
N ARG A 50 33.64 -18.54 6.66
CA ARG A 50 34.90 -17.76 6.73
C ARG A 50 34.58 -16.28 6.52
N GLY A 51 34.60 -15.48 7.58
CA GLY A 51 34.20 -14.07 7.56
C GLY A 51 34.87 -13.35 6.39
N GLY A 52 34.05 -12.85 5.45
CA GLY A 52 34.51 -12.12 4.27
C GLY A 52 34.00 -12.64 2.93
N GLU A 53 33.42 -13.84 2.86
CA GLU A 53 32.80 -14.32 1.61
C GLU A 53 31.46 -13.63 1.33
N ARG A 54 31.24 -13.33 0.05
CA ARG A 54 30.01 -12.70 -0.44
C ARG A 54 28.87 -13.73 -0.38
N CYS A 55 27.75 -13.37 0.27
CA CYS A 55 26.60 -14.23 0.45
C CYS A 55 25.27 -13.44 0.36
N VAL A 56 24.16 -14.16 0.44
CA VAL A 56 22.81 -13.59 0.57
C VAL A 56 22.20 -14.03 1.89
N ILE A 57 21.78 -13.05 2.68
CA ILE A 57 20.92 -13.28 3.86
C ILE A 57 19.48 -12.89 3.54
N VAL A 58 18.53 -13.59 4.17
CA VAL A 58 17.09 -13.37 3.94
C VAL A 58 16.40 -13.15 5.27
N GLY A 59 15.64 -12.07 5.36
CA GLY A 59 14.90 -11.71 6.58
C GLY A 59 13.93 -10.56 6.35
N THR A 60 13.36 -10.08 7.44
CA THR A 60 12.47 -8.92 7.48
C THR A 60 13.28 -7.67 7.79
N LEU A 61 13.18 -6.66 6.91
CA LEU A 61 13.83 -5.37 7.08
C LEU A 61 13.16 -4.58 8.19
N PHE A 62 13.93 -4.14 9.18
CA PHE A 62 13.51 -3.16 10.17
C PHE A 62 14.32 -1.88 10.00
N ILE A 63 13.63 -0.76 9.83
CA ILE A 63 14.25 0.56 9.67
C ILE A 63 14.04 1.35 10.96
N ALA A 64 15.11 1.56 11.72
CA ALA A 64 15.08 2.40 12.92
C ALA A 64 15.28 3.85 12.50
N SER A 65 14.34 4.71 12.88
CA SER A 65 14.35 6.14 12.61
C SER A 65 13.84 6.90 13.82
N ASP A 66 14.49 8.02 14.13
CA ASP A 66 14.10 8.98 15.16
C ASP A 66 12.82 9.77 14.80
N LEU A 67 12.41 9.75 13.53
CA LEU A 67 11.19 10.42 13.05
C LEU A 67 9.93 9.54 13.12
N LYS A 68 10.06 8.27 13.49
CA LYS A 68 8.91 7.40 13.71
C LYS A 68 8.24 7.76 15.03
N PRO A 69 6.94 8.15 15.02
CA PRO A 69 6.26 8.54 16.24
C PRO A 69 6.03 7.31 17.11
N THR A 70 6.36 7.43 18.39
CA THR A 70 6.10 6.42 19.41
C THR A 70 4.79 6.72 20.14
N ILE A 71 4.27 5.73 20.86
CA ILE A 71 3.11 5.95 21.75
C ILE A 71 3.39 7.02 22.80
N PHE A 72 4.64 7.16 23.23
CA PHE A 72 5.05 8.14 24.22
C PHE A 72 5.04 9.57 23.70
N ASP A 73 5.27 9.77 22.39
CA ASP A 73 5.18 11.09 21.77
C ASP A 73 3.73 11.59 21.72
N ARG A 74 2.78 10.66 21.57
CA ARG A 74 1.35 10.98 21.50
C ARG A 74 0.74 11.33 22.85
N ILE A 75 1.38 10.96 23.95
CA ILE A 75 0.83 11.21 25.29
C ILE A 75 1.36 12.57 25.79
N ASP A 76 0.47 13.56 25.86
CA ASP A 76 0.81 14.79 26.57
C ASP A 76 0.87 14.50 28.08
N ARG A 77 2.09 14.45 28.62
CA ARG A 77 2.35 14.15 30.03
C ARG A 77 1.68 15.15 30.99
N LYS A 78 1.38 16.39 30.55
CA LYS A 78 0.73 17.41 31.38
C LYS A 78 -0.79 17.30 31.36
N SER A 79 -1.38 17.10 30.17
CA SER A 79 -2.84 17.09 30.02
C SER A 79 -3.48 15.69 30.05
N LYS A 80 -2.68 14.62 29.98
CA LYS A 80 -3.12 13.23 29.77
C LYS A 80 -3.99 13.04 28.52
N LYS A 81 -4.00 14.02 27.61
CA LYS A 81 -4.69 13.91 26.32
C LYS A 81 -3.76 13.24 25.32
N ILE A 82 -4.36 12.48 24.41
CA ILE A 82 -3.65 11.91 23.27
C ILE A 82 -3.63 12.97 22.18
N LYS A 83 -2.44 13.37 21.74
CA LYS A 83 -2.23 14.21 20.56
C LYS A 83 -2.19 13.31 19.33
N GLU A 84 -2.94 13.68 18.30
CA GLU A 84 -2.74 13.10 16.97
C GLU A 84 -1.44 13.65 16.40
N ILE A 85 -0.49 12.75 16.14
CA ILE A 85 0.79 13.05 15.51
C ILE A 85 0.82 12.36 14.17
N GLU A 86 0.88 13.16 13.12
CA GLU A 86 1.05 12.68 11.76
C GLU A 86 2.52 12.80 11.37
N ALA A 87 3.15 11.67 11.03
CA ALA A 87 4.51 11.67 10.52
C ALA A 87 4.51 11.99 9.01
N LYS A 88 5.31 12.98 8.60
CA LYS A 88 5.47 13.41 7.20
C LYS A 88 6.59 12.65 6.47
N THR A 89 7.56 12.13 7.21
CA THR A 89 8.65 11.30 6.72
C THR A 89 9.17 10.43 7.85
N TYR A 90 9.76 9.29 7.50
CA TYR A 90 10.54 8.43 8.40
C TYR A 90 12.02 8.46 8.05
N HIS A 91 12.42 9.25 7.06
CA HIS A 91 13.81 9.34 6.63
C HIS A 91 14.53 10.49 7.34
N SER A 92 15.64 10.17 8.01
CA SER A 92 16.61 11.11 8.57
C SER A 92 18.03 10.65 8.23
N GLN A 93 19.04 11.46 8.56
CA GLN A 93 20.45 11.08 8.39
C GLN A 93 20.91 9.98 9.36
N GLU A 94 20.12 9.72 10.41
CA GLU A 94 20.45 8.79 11.50
C GLU A 94 19.75 7.43 11.38
N VAL A 95 19.12 7.19 10.23
CA VAL A 95 18.40 5.94 9.96
C VAL A 95 19.37 4.77 10.03
N LYS A 96 19.00 3.75 10.81
CA LYS A 96 19.70 2.47 10.86
C LYS A 96 18.84 1.37 10.26
N TYR A 97 19.48 0.46 9.56
CA TYR A 97 18.83 -0.66 8.88
C TYR A 97 19.22 -1.95 9.59
N PHE A 98 18.24 -2.79 9.84
CA PHE A 98 18.45 -4.10 10.42
C PHE A 98 17.71 -5.17 9.63
N LEU A 99 18.28 -6.36 9.56
CA LEU A 99 17.60 -7.52 9.02
C LEU A 99 17.38 -8.53 10.15
N GLU A 100 16.16 -9.05 10.23
CA GLU A 100 15.74 -9.98 11.28
C GLU A 100 15.15 -11.27 10.68
N ASP A 101 15.52 -12.40 11.24
CA ASP A 101 14.90 -13.71 10.96
C ASP A 101 14.69 -14.48 12.28
N GLY A 102 14.24 -15.73 12.20
CA GLY A 102 14.04 -16.56 13.39
C GLY A 102 15.31 -16.91 14.17
N SER A 103 16.49 -16.66 13.61
CA SER A 103 17.79 -16.90 14.28
C SER A 103 18.26 -15.67 15.05
N GLY A 104 18.03 -14.45 14.53
CA GLY A 104 18.48 -13.23 15.17
C GLY A 104 18.37 -11.98 14.30
N LYS A 105 19.14 -10.96 14.69
CA LYS A 105 19.15 -9.62 14.11
C LYS A 105 20.57 -9.20 13.74
N ILE A 106 20.73 -8.56 12.59
CA ILE A 106 22.01 -7.98 12.14
C ILE A 106 21.83 -6.55 11.64
N GLU A 107 22.80 -5.66 11.89
CA GLU A 107 22.82 -4.30 11.33
C GLU A 107 23.31 -4.34 9.88
N LEU A 108 22.62 -3.63 8.99
CA LEU A 108 22.99 -3.48 7.59
C LEU A 108 23.67 -2.12 7.37
N GLU A 109 24.88 -2.14 6.84
CA GLU A 109 25.58 -0.97 6.34
C GLU A 109 25.57 -0.98 4.81
N PHE A 110 24.74 -0.14 4.20
CA PHE A 110 24.65 -0.05 2.74
C PHE A 110 25.84 0.71 2.15
N LEU A 111 26.57 0.07 1.24
CA LEU A 111 27.69 0.68 0.53
C LEU A 111 27.30 1.91 -0.30
N ASP A 112 26.15 1.84 -0.96
CA ASP A 112 25.58 2.96 -1.70
C ASP A 112 24.05 2.95 -1.60
N MET A 113 23.54 3.63 -0.57
CA MET A 113 22.10 3.76 -0.37
C MET A 113 21.40 4.50 -1.54
N LYS A 114 22.09 5.42 -2.21
CA LYS A 114 21.52 6.13 -3.37
C LYS A 114 21.34 5.17 -4.55
N ALA A 115 22.25 4.22 -4.74
CA ALA A 115 22.08 3.17 -5.74
C ALA A 115 20.89 2.26 -5.42
N VAL A 116 20.70 1.90 -4.15
CA VAL A 116 19.54 1.10 -3.70
C VAL A 116 18.22 1.79 -4.05
N TYR A 117 18.04 3.06 -3.66
CA TYR A 117 16.82 3.81 -3.99
C TYR A 117 16.65 4.07 -5.49
N ARG A 118 17.74 4.23 -6.25
CA ARG A 118 17.66 4.37 -7.71
C ARG A 118 17.18 3.09 -8.39
N LYS A 119 17.59 1.93 -7.87
CA LYS A 119 17.22 0.62 -8.43
C LYS A 119 15.83 0.16 -7.98
N HIS A 120 15.50 0.35 -6.71
CA HIS A 120 14.32 -0.24 -6.08
C HIS A 120 13.20 0.75 -5.79
N PHE A 121 13.42 2.03 -6.10
CA PHE A 121 12.55 3.16 -5.77
C PHE A 121 12.38 3.39 -4.26
N VAL A 122 11.82 2.43 -3.51
CA VAL A 122 11.60 2.53 -2.05
C VAL A 122 11.88 1.19 -1.35
N ILE A 123 12.43 1.26 -0.14
CA ILE A 123 12.43 0.14 0.82
C ILE A 123 11.82 0.63 2.14
N SER A 124 11.14 -0.25 2.87
CA SER A 124 10.51 0.10 4.14
C SER A 124 10.68 -0.97 5.19
N THR A 125 10.39 -0.60 6.44
CA THR A 125 10.15 -1.56 7.51
C THR A 125 9.14 -2.64 7.07
N GLY A 126 9.30 -3.85 7.59
CA GLY A 126 8.41 -4.99 7.38
C GLY A 126 8.49 -5.66 6.00
N MET A 127 9.29 -5.14 5.06
CA MET A 127 9.57 -5.84 3.81
C MET A 127 10.45 -7.08 4.06
N CYS A 128 10.02 -8.25 3.59
CA CYS A 128 10.88 -9.43 3.55
C CYS A 128 11.77 -9.37 2.31
N ILE A 129 13.09 -9.32 2.52
CA ILE A 129 14.07 -9.11 1.47
C ILE A 129 15.26 -10.06 1.59
N GLY A 130 15.92 -10.29 0.46
CA GLY A 130 17.28 -10.79 0.42
C GLY A 130 18.26 -9.63 0.40
N VAL A 131 19.39 -9.75 1.07
CA VAL A 131 20.46 -8.74 1.06
C VAL A 131 21.75 -9.42 0.63
N THR A 132 22.31 -8.94 -0.49
CA THR A 132 23.60 -9.40 -0.99
C THR A 132 24.70 -8.59 -0.32
N GLY A 133 25.74 -9.26 0.15
CA GLY A 133 26.86 -8.55 0.78
C GLY A 133 27.84 -9.49 1.46
N ARG A 134 28.56 -8.97 2.44
CA ARG A 134 29.54 -9.73 3.23
C ARG A 134 29.60 -9.21 4.66
N MET A 135 30.05 -10.05 5.57
CA MET A 135 30.27 -9.64 6.95
C MET A 135 31.37 -8.59 7.03
N ALA A 136 31.12 -7.46 7.71
CA ALA A 136 32.14 -6.44 7.97
C ALA A 136 32.85 -6.75 9.29
N GLU A 137 32.09 -6.78 10.38
CA GLU A 137 32.52 -7.13 11.72
C GLU A 137 31.37 -7.79 12.48
N LYS A 138 31.61 -8.29 13.70
CA LYS A 138 30.57 -8.97 14.49
C LYS A 138 29.33 -8.09 14.64
N GLY A 139 28.18 -8.59 14.17
CA GLY A 139 26.89 -7.89 14.22
C GLY A 139 26.64 -6.85 13.12
N ARG A 140 27.58 -6.64 12.17
CA ARG A 140 27.41 -5.69 11.05
C ARG A 140 27.68 -6.33 9.69
N PHE A 141 26.70 -6.24 8.80
CA PHE A 141 26.75 -6.74 7.44
C PHE A 141 26.88 -5.61 6.42
N LEU A 142 27.89 -5.68 5.56
CA LEU A 142 28.12 -4.73 4.49
C LEU A 142 27.22 -5.10 3.30
N ALA A 143 26.13 -4.36 3.15
CA ALA A 143 25.10 -4.60 2.14
C ALA A 143 25.47 -3.93 0.81
N GLU A 144 25.54 -4.74 -0.25
CA GLU A 144 25.78 -4.30 -1.63
C GLU A 144 24.46 -3.97 -2.35
N ASP A 145 23.44 -4.82 -2.20
CA ASP A 145 22.16 -4.68 -2.89
C ASP A 145 21.04 -5.45 -2.19
N VAL A 146 19.80 -5.07 -2.51
CA VAL A 146 18.56 -5.70 -2.06
C VAL A 146 17.96 -6.56 -3.16
N LEU A 147 17.38 -7.68 -2.78
CA LEU A 147 16.63 -8.60 -3.64
C LEU A 147 15.21 -8.72 -3.10
N PHE A 148 14.23 -8.37 -3.93
CA PHE A 148 12.82 -8.58 -3.60
C PHE A 148 12.37 -10.00 -3.99
N PRO A 149 11.28 -10.51 -3.38
CA PRO A 149 10.72 -11.82 -3.73
C PRO A 149 10.54 -12.03 -5.24
N PHE A 150 10.07 -11.01 -5.96
CA PHE A 150 9.81 -11.06 -7.40
C PHE A 150 10.70 -10.10 -8.20
N SER A 151 12.00 -10.03 -7.88
CA SER A 151 12.99 -9.30 -8.69
C SER A 151 13.27 -9.97 -10.04
N SER A 152 12.82 -11.20 -10.26
CA SER A 152 12.85 -11.89 -11.55
C SER A 152 11.42 -12.15 -12.04
N PRO A 153 11.19 -12.20 -13.38
CA PRO A 153 9.85 -12.37 -13.93
C PRO A 153 9.09 -13.56 -13.33
N ARG A 154 7.82 -13.30 -13.02
CA ARG A 154 6.89 -14.24 -12.41
C ARG A 154 6.57 -15.38 -13.37
N GLY A 155 7.14 -16.56 -13.15
CA GLY A 155 6.57 -17.82 -13.65
C GLY A 155 5.40 -18.22 -12.75
N LEU A 156 4.28 -17.48 -12.81
CA LEU A 156 3.13 -17.70 -11.94
C LEU A 156 2.01 -18.45 -12.66
N PRO A 157 1.19 -19.22 -11.92
CA PRO A 157 0.02 -19.88 -12.50
C PRO A 157 -0.93 -18.81 -13.03
N CYS A 158 -1.22 -18.84 -14.34
CA CYS A 158 -2.32 -18.08 -14.89
C CYS A 158 -3.63 -18.77 -14.52
N THR A 159 -4.57 -18.02 -13.95
CA THR A 159 -5.96 -18.47 -13.84
C THR A 159 -6.55 -18.62 -15.25
N PRO A 160 -7.32 -19.71 -15.52
CA PRO A 160 -7.94 -19.91 -16.82
C PRO A 160 -8.81 -18.71 -17.18
N ARG A 161 -8.57 -18.13 -18.36
CA ARG A 161 -9.37 -17.01 -18.86
C ARG A 161 -10.77 -17.50 -19.19
N SER A 162 -11.77 -16.82 -18.66
CA SER A 162 -13.15 -16.98 -19.08
C SER A 162 -13.30 -16.54 -20.55
N GLN A 163 -14.04 -17.30 -21.35
CA GLN A 163 -14.35 -16.97 -22.75
C GLN A 163 -15.65 -16.16 -22.87
N GLY A 164 -15.79 -15.14 -22.01
CA GLY A 164 -16.93 -14.22 -22.02
C GLY A 164 -16.72 -13.04 -22.99
N PRO A 165 -17.78 -12.23 -23.25
CA PRO A 165 -17.65 -10.97 -23.97
C PRO A 165 -16.75 -9.98 -23.23
N SER A 166 -16.13 -9.03 -23.96
CA SER A 166 -15.33 -7.93 -23.40
C SER A 166 -16.00 -7.30 -22.18
N GLN A 167 -15.37 -7.46 -21.02
CA GLN A 167 -15.87 -6.96 -19.75
C GLN A 167 -15.21 -5.62 -19.43
N LYS A 168 -16.03 -4.58 -19.29
CA LYS A 168 -15.60 -3.25 -18.85
C LYS A 168 -16.04 -3.01 -17.42
N LEU A 169 -15.10 -2.55 -16.59
CA LEU A 169 -15.36 -2.18 -15.20
C LEU A 169 -15.20 -0.68 -15.02
N CYS A 170 -16.09 -0.06 -14.27
CA CYS A 170 -15.90 1.31 -13.78
C CYS A 170 -15.34 1.29 -12.36
N PHE A 171 -14.25 2.01 -12.16
CA PHE A 171 -13.70 2.35 -10.85
C PHE A 171 -14.07 3.79 -10.50
N VAL A 172 -14.61 3.98 -9.31
CA VAL A 172 -14.89 5.30 -8.74
C VAL A 172 -14.38 5.34 -7.32
N SER A 173 -13.77 6.45 -6.92
CA SER A 173 -13.25 6.62 -5.56
C SER A 173 -13.63 7.98 -5.01
N GLY A 174 -13.86 8.08 -3.70
CA GLY A 174 -14.13 9.36 -3.07
C GLY A 174 -15.40 10.04 -3.57
N LEU A 175 -16.51 9.29 -3.63
CA LEU A 175 -17.84 9.84 -3.93
C LEU A 175 -18.20 11.00 -2.98
N SER A 176 -17.85 10.85 -1.70
CA SER A 176 -18.07 11.83 -0.64
C SER A 176 -19.49 12.42 -0.65
N ILE A 177 -20.50 11.55 -0.54
CA ILE A 177 -21.92 11.91 -0.53
C ILE A 177 -22.29 12.67 0.74
N GLY A 178 -23.22 13.62 0.62
CA GLY A 178 -23.72 14.46 1.70
C GLY A 178 -23.13 15.88 1.69
N GLY A 179 -23.40 16.65 2.74
CA GLY A 179 -22.88 18.02 2.87
C GLY A 179 -23.40 19.02 1.83
N GLY A 180 -24.51 18.72 1.15
CA GLY A 180 -25.14 19.60 0.15
C GLY A 180 -24.43 19.67 -1.21
N ASN A 181 -23.49 18.76 -1.49
CA ASN A 181 -22.85 18.67 -2.80
C ASN A 181 -23.76 17.95 -3.83
N LYS A 182 -23.45 18.13 -5.12
CA LYS A 182 -24.18 17.49 -6.23
C LYS A 182 -23.53 16.17 -6.71
N ASN A 183 -22.73 15.51 -5.87
CA ASN A 183 -21.94 14.35 -6.32
C ASN A 183 -22.84 13.15 -6.66
N ARG A 184 -23.97 13.02 -5.96
CA ARG A 184 -24.98 12.01 -6.26
C ARG A 184 -25.53 12.19 -7.68
N GLU A 185 -25.98 13.39 -8.02
CA GLU A 185 -26.55 13.72 -9.33
C GLU A 185 -25.53 13.51 -10.43
N ARG A 186 -24.29 13.99 -10.23
CA ARG A 186 -23.18 13.76 -11.16
C ARG A 186 -22.94 12.28 -11.38
N MET A 187 -22.89 11.47 -10.32
CA MET A 187 -22.70 10.03 -10.45
C MET A 187 -23.84 9.36 -11.24
N MET A 188 -25.08 9.80 -11.06
CA MET A 188 -26.22 9.29 -11.83
C MET A 188 -26.08 9.57 -13.34
N VAL A 189 -25.65 10.77 -13.73
CA VAL A 189 -25.45 11.09 -15.15
C VAL A 189 -24.27 10.29 -15.73
N ILE A 190 -23.17 10.12 -14.99
CA ILE A 190 -22.06 9.25 -15.43
C ILE A 190 -22.56 7.82 -15.57
N ALA A 191 -23.40 7.34 -14.65
CA ALA A 191 -23.95 5.99 -14.73
C ALA A 191 -24.78 5.77 -16.01
N ASP A 192 -25.53 6.77 -16.47
CA ASP A 192 -26.28 6.69 -17.74
C ASP A 192 -25.34 6.53 -18.94
N TYR A 193 -24.28 7.35 -19.01
CA TYR A 193 -23.26 7.21 -20.03
C TYR A 193 -22.55 5.85 -19.96
N LEU A 194 -22.17 5.40 -18.76
CA LEU A 194 -21.50 4.12 -18.53
C LEU A 194 -22.33 2.94 -19.05
N ARG A 195 -23.65 2.95 -18.83
CA ARG A 195 -24.55 1.93 -19.39
C ARG A 195 -24.58 1.98 -20.92
N MET A 196 -24.54 3.16 -21.53
CA MET A 196 -24.51 3.30 -23.00
C MET A 196 -23.22 2.73 -23.61
N VAL A 197 -22.09 2.85 -22.91
CA VAL A 197 -20.79 2.31 -23.38
C VAL A 197 -20.51 0.86 -22.93
N GLY A 198 -21.52 0.19 -22.36
CA GLY A 198 -21.49 -1.23 -22.00
C GLY A 198 -20.82 -1.55 -20.67
N VAL A 199 -20.72 -0.59 -19.75
CA VAL A 199 -20.19 -0.81 -18.41
C VAL A 199 -21.35 -1.17 -17.46
N HIS A 200 -21.25 -2.35 -16.85
CA HIS A 200 -22.28 -2.89 -15.96
C HIS A 200 -21.73 -3.39 -14.62
N GLU A 201 -20.42 -3.24 -14.39
CA GLU A 201 -19.77 -3.60 -13.13
C GLU A 201 -19.01 -2.41 -12.57
N TYR A 202 -19.12 -2.24 -11.25
CA TYR A 202 -18.63 -1.06 -10.57
C TYR A 202 -17.80 -1.45 -9.35
N VAL A 203 -16.61 -0.85 -9.23
CA VAL A 203 -15.76 -0.93 -8.05
C VAL A 203 -15.73 0.45 -7.41
N ILE A 204 -16.37 0.59 -6.25
CA ILE A 204 -16.44 1.84 -5.49
C ILE A 204 -15.43 1.76 -4.35
N ILE A 205 -14.40 2.61 -4.41
CA ILE A 205 -13.26 2.60 -3.50
C ILE A 205 -13.35 3.79 -2.56
N GLY A 206 -13.93 3.57 -1.38
CA GLY A 206 -13.71 4.37 -0.20
C GLY A 206 -14.15 5.85 -0.25
N CYS A 207 -14.01 6.53 0.89
CA CYS A 207 -14.36 7.94 1.05
C CYS A 207 -15.81 8.21 0.59
N LEU A 208 -16.73 7.34 1.03
CA LEU A 208 -18.11 7.29 0.58
C LEU A 208 -18.91 8.51 1.04
N PHE A 209 -18.56 9.10 2.18
CA PHE A 209 -19.29 10.19 2.81
C PHE A 209 -18.43 11.45 2.98
N GLY A 210 -19.07 12.62 2.86
CA GLY A 210 -18.42 13.92 2.98
C GLY A 210 -18.34 14.42 4.42
N GLY A 211 -17.13 14.69 4.90
CA GLY A 211 -16.85 15.38 6.17
C GLY A 211 -16.88 14.47 7.42
N PRO A 212 -16.40 14.97 8.57
CA PRO A 212 -16.24 14.19 9.82
C PRO A 212 -17.55 14.00 10.60
N ARG A 213 -18.71 13.98 9.93
CA ARG A 213 -20.02 13.90 10.59
C ARG A 213 -20.43 12.46 10.83
N GLU A 214 -21.21 12.26 11.89
CA GLU A 214 -22.00 11.05 12.06
C GLU A 214 -22.81 10.81 10.77
N VAL A 215 -22.70 9.62 10.21
CA VAL A 215 -23.48 9.27 9.02
C VAL A 215 -24.94 9.08 9.45
N ASP A 216 -25.80 10.00 9.01
CA ASP A 216 -27.23 9.93 9.28
C ASP A 216 -27.97 9.05 8.26
N ARG A 217 -29.26 8.82 8.52
CA ARG A 217 -30.12 7.99 7.64
C ARG A 217 -30.31 8.61 6.26
N GLN A 218 -30.24 9.93 6.13
CA GLN A 218 -30.46 10.61 4.86
C GLN A 218 -29.26 10.36 3.93
N ILE A 219 -28.05 10.57 4.41
CA ILE A 219 -26.81 10.35 3.65
C ILE A 219 -26.69 8.87 3.22
N LEU A 220 -27.07 7.93 4.11
CA LEU A 220 -27.16 6.51 3.77
C LEU A 220 -28.15 6.26 2.64
N SER A 221 -29.35 6.87 2.70
CA SER A 221 -30.37 6.73 1.66
C SER A 221 -29.92 7.32 0.33
N GLU A 222 -29.11 8.38 0.33
CA GLU A 222 -28.54 8.98 -0.88
C GLU A 222 -27.56 8.02 -1.55
N LEU A 223 -26.64 7.42 -0.77
CA LEU A 223 -25.71 6.41 -1.27
C LEU A 223 -26.46 5.17 -1.77
N ASP A 224 -27.42 4.64 -1.01
CA ASP A 224 -28.23 3.50 -1.44
C ASP A 224 -29.03 3.82 -2.71
N GLY A 225 -29.47 5.06 -2.87
CA GLY A 225 -30.06 5.54 -4.12
C GLY A 225 -29.10 5.48 -5.31
N ILE A 226 -27.81 5.78 -5.12
CA ILE A 226 -26.78 5.61 -6.17
C ILE A 226 -26.59 4.12 -6.47
N LEU A 227 -26.42 3.30 -5.43
CA LEU A 227 -26.21 1.85 -5.58
C LEU A 227 -27.38 1.19 -6.32
N GLY A 228 -28.62 1.54 -5.95
CA GLY A 228 -29.83 1.05 -6.61
C GLY A 228 -29.95 1.57 -8.04
N TYR A 229 -29.48 2.79 -8.32
CA TYR A 229 -29.44 3.33 -9.68
C TYR A 229 -28.47 2.54 -10.57
N LEU A 230 -27.24 2.28 -10.10
CA LEU A 230 -26.24 1.50 -10.83
C LEU A 230 -26.77 0.10 -11.20
N GLY A 231 -27.60 -0.47 -10.33
CA GLY A 231 -28.47 -1.60 -10.66
C GLY A 231 -27.86 -2.97 -10.41
N THR A 232 -26.68 -3.29 -10.96
CA THR A 232 -26.07 -4.63 -10.81
C THR A 232 -24.56 -4.64 -10.65
N SER A 233 -24.05 -5.67 -9.96
CA SER A 233 -22.64 -6.01 -9.75
C SER A 233 -21.74 -4.88 -9.23
N ILE A 234 -21.95 -4.53 -7.96
CA ILE A 234 -21.19 -3.49 -7.27
C ILE A 234 -20.27 -4.14 -6.22
N SER A 235 -18.98 -3.84 -6.32
CA SER A 235 -17.96 -4.14 -5.31
C SER A 235 -17.61 -2.89 -4.52
N LEU A 236 -17.79 -2.93 -3.20
CA LEU A 236 -17.42 -1.85 -2.28
C LEU A 236 -16.10 -2.18 -1.57
N VAL A 237 -15.16 -1.25 -1.58
CA VAL A 237 -13.90 -1.32 -0.83
C VAL A 237 -13.83 -0.11 0.12
N PRO A 238 -13.78 -0.29 1.45
CA PRO A 238 -13.81 0.83 2.41
C PRO A 238 -12.48 1.59 2.46
N ASN A 239 -12.50 2.81 3.00
CA ASN A 239 -11.32 3.59 3.40
C ASN A 239 -11.42 3.96 4.90
N ILE A 240 -10.35 4.49 5.49
CA ILE A 240 -10.21 4.77 6.94
C ILE A 240 -11.26 5.75 7.50
N GLY A 241 -11.93 6.50 6.63
CA GLY A 241 -13.02 7.43 6.98
C GLY A 241 -14.42 6.85 6.83
N ASP A 242 -14.56 5.63 6.32
CA ASP A 242 -15.85 4.96 6.13
C ASP A 242 -16.25 4.16 7.38
N PHE A 243 -17.35 3.40 7.29
CA PHE A 243 -17.79 2.52 8.36
C PHE A 243 -16.74 1.45 8.69
N GLY A 244 -16.51 1.23 9.98
CA GLY A 244 -15.71 0.11 10.48
C GLY A 244 -14.48 0.55 11.29
N SER A 245 -13.58 -0.40 11.48
CA SER A 245 -12.31 -0.19 12.18
C SER A 245 -11.35 0.67 11.34
N ARG A 246 -10.46 1.41 12.02
CA ARG A 246 -9.31 2.09 11.40
C ARG A 246 -8.04 1.24 11.38
N ILE A 247 -8.16 -0.03 11.78
CA ILE A 247 -7.07 -0.99 11.89
C ILE A 247 -7.12 -1.90 10.65
N LEU A 248 -5.96 -2.15 10.04
CA LEU A 248 -5.87 -2.99 8.84
C LEU A 248 -6.03 -4.50 9.17
N PRO A 249 -6.66 -5.28 8.27
CA PRO A 249 -7.35 -4.81 7.06
C PRO A 249 -8.64 -4.10 7.48
N LEU A 250 -9.01 -3.03 6.77
CA LEU A 250 -10.32 -2.42 7.00
C LEU A 250 -11.38 -3.45 6.65
N GLU A 251 -12.29 -3.71 7.58
CA GLU A 251 -13.30 -4.75 7.42
C GLU A 251 -14.35 -4.35 6.37
N PRO A 252 -14.91 -5.34 5.64
CA PRO A 252 -16.01 -5.09 4.73
C PRO A 252 -17.16 -4.32 5.40
N ILE A 253 -17.71 -3.34 4.69
CA ILE A 253 -18.90 -2.60 5.12
C ILE A 253 -20.06 -3.58 5.21
N HIS A 254 -20.74 -3.57 6.36
CA HIS A 254 -21.80 -4.53 6.63
C HIS A 254 -22.96 -4.38 5.62
N PRO A 255 -23.36 -5.43 4.87
CA PRO A 255 -24.36 -5.33 3.80
C PRO A 255 -25.73 -4.79 4.23
N LYS A 256 -26.15 -5.04 5.49
CA LYS A 256 -27.40 -4.49 6.07
C LYS A 256 -27.48 -2.95 6.11
N LEU A 257 -26.39 -2.24 5.84
CA LEU A 257 -26.41 -0.78 5.69
C LEU A 257 -27.06 -0.33 4.38
N PHE A 258 -27.26 -1.24 3.43
CA PHE A 258 -27.78 -0.98 2.10
C PHE A 258 -29.01 -1.85 1.82
N ALA A 259 -29.99 -1.31 1.08
CA ALA A 259 -31.07 -2.13 0.53
C ALA A 259 -30.64 -2.75 -0.81
N SER A 260 -29.75 -2.07 -1.52
CA SER A 260 -29.19 -2.52 -2.80
C SER A 260 -28.20 -3.67 -2.62
N PRO A 261 -28.20 -4.68 -3.51
CA PRO A 261 -27.27 -5.79 -3.42
C PRO A 261 -25.84 -5.33 -3.73
N VAL A 262 -24.99 -5.32 -2.72
CA VAL A 262 -23.56 -4.98 -2.83
C VAL A 262 -22.69 -6.11 -2.30
N THR A 263 -21.56 -6.33 -2.96
CA THR A 263 -20.49 -7.18 -2.42
C THR A 263 -19.47 -6.26 -1.76
N SER A 264 -19.30 -6.37 -0.44
CA SER A 264 -18.27 -5.61 0.26
C SER A 264 -17.02 -6.45 0.49
N HIS A 265 -15.87 -5.82 0.26
CA HIS A 265 -14.54 -6.40 0.37
C HIS A 265 -13.72 -5.64 1.42
N PRO A 266 -12.68 -6.26 2.01
CA PRO A 266 -11.78 -5.55 2.91
C PRO A 266 -10.92 -4.54 2.14
N ASN A 267 -10.15 -3.73 2.87
CA ASN A 267 -9.11 -2.89 2.28
C ASN A 267 -7.77 -3.06 3.03
N PRO A 268 -6.67 -3.39 2.34
CA PRO A 268 -6.57 -3.80 0.94
C PRO A 268 -7.40 -5.03 0.58
N SER A 269 -7.75 -5.19 -0.71
CA SER A 269 -8.45 -6.36 -1.23
C SER A 269 -7.84 -6.91 -2.51
N SER A 270 -8.14 -8.18 -2.77
CA SER A 270 -7.91 -8.84 -4.06
C SER A 270 -9.26 -9.31 -4.58
N LEU A 271 -9.67 -8.73 -5.72
CA LEU A 271 -10.86 -9.09 -6.45
C LEU A 271 -10.48 -10.03 -7.60
N VAL A 272 -11.40 -10.92 -7.98
CA VAL A 272 -11.26 -11.75 -9.18
C VAL A 272 -12.47 -11.50 -10.05
N VAL A 273 -12.23 -10.97 -11.24
CA VAL A 273 -13.26 -10.67 -12.24
C VAL A 273 -12.81 -11.29 -13.55
N ASP A 274 -13.67 -12.09 -14.17
CA ASP A 274 -13.35 -12.82 -15.42
C ASP A 274 -12.09 -13.71 -15.34
N GLY A 275 -11.79 -14.22 -14.15
CA GLY A 275 -10.55 -14.96 -13.89
C GLY A 275 -9.28 -14.09 -13.87
N ARG A 276 -9.37 -12.77 -13.99
CA ARG A 276 -8.24 -11.84 -13.81
C ARG A 276 -8.25 -11.25 -12.41
N ARG A 277 -7.08 -11.07 -11.81
CA ARG A 277 -6.94 -10.55 -10.45
C ARG A 277 -6.71 -9.05 -10.44
N ILE A 278 -7.52 -8.36 -9.65
CA ILE A 278 -7.43 -6.91 -9.41
C ILE A 278 -7.08 -6.71 -7.94
N LEU A 279 -5.91 -6.16 -7.66
CA LEU A 279 -5.57 -5.65 -6.33
C LEU A 279 -6.11 -4.23 -6.17
N VAL A 280 -6.72 -3.95 -5.03
CA VAL A 280 -7.26 -2.65 -4.70
C VAL A 280 -6.74 -2.22 -3.34
N THR A 281 -6.25 -1.00 -3.26
CA THR A 281 -5.89 -0.34 -2.00
C THR A 281 -6.30 1.14 -2.04
N THR A 282 -6.06 1.87 -0.97
CA THR A 282 -6.31 3.31 -0.88
C THR A 282 -5.04 4.07 -0.58
N ARG A 283 -5.04 5.35 -0.96
CA ARG A 283 -3.91 6.26 -0.88
C ARG A 283 -3.12 6.20 0.43
N PHE A 284 -3.78 6.16 1.60
CA PHE A 284 -3.08 6.18 2.90
C PHE A 284 -2.06 5.03 3.09
N VAL A 285 -2.31 3.86 2.49
CA VAL A 285 -1.38 2.71 2.55
C VAL A 285 -0.10 3.01 1.78
N VAL A 286 -0.25 3.58 0.58
CA VAL A 286 0.88 3.94 -0.28
C VAL A 286 1.62 5.16 0.27
N GLU A 287 0.89 6.14 0.79
CA GLU A 287 1.47 7.32 1.43
C GLU A 287 2.38 6.95 2.62
N ASP A 288 1.98 5.98 3.44
CA ASP A 288 2.81 5.53 4.55
C ASP A 288 4.13 4.90 4.08
N LEU A 289 4.10 4.16 2.97
CA LEU A 289 5.30 3.64 2.31
C LEU A 289 6.19 4.77 1.79
N LEU A 290 5.61 5.78 1.14
CA LEU A 290 6.36 6.91 0.56
C LEU A 290 7.09 7.76 1.60
N LYS A 291 6.68 7.72 2.88
CA LYS A 291 7.40 8.37 3.98
C LYS A 291 8.82 7.81 4.19
N TYR A 292 9.14 6.62 3.70
CA TYR A 292 10.49 6.05 3.78
C TYR A 292 11.45 6.56 2.70
N LEU A 293 10.94 7.20 1.65
CA LEU A 293 11.79 7.74 0.59
C LEU A 293 12.70 8.86 1.11
N PRO A 294 13.94 8.99 0.62
CA PRO A 294 14.87 10.02 1.04
C PRO A 294 14.29 11.43 0.89
N GLN A 295 14.46 12.24 1.93
CA GLN A 295 14.09 13.66 1.94
C GLN A 295 15.21 14.45 2.59
N ASP A 296 15.65 15.54 1.95
CA ASP A 296 16.68 16.41 2.51
C ASP A 296 16.04 17.37 3.52
N LEU A 297 16.15 17.03 4.80
CA LEU A 297 15.64 17.88 5.88
C LEU A 297 16.57 19.07 6.19
N ARG A 298 17.75 19.17 5.57
CA ARG A 298 18.63 20.35 5.73
C ARG A 298 18.03 21.60 5.12
N ASP A 299 17.22 21.46 4.07
CA ASP A 299 16.45 22.58 3.49
C ASP A 299 15.41 23.15 4.46
N VAL A 300 15.05 22.36 5.48
CA VAL A 300 14.07 22.72 6.51
C VAL A 300 14.77 23.36 7.70
N GLN A 301 15.91 22.80 8.12
CA GLN A 301 16.59 23.16 9.36
C GLN A 301 17.73 24.19 9.16
N GLY A 302 18.17 24.46 7.93
CA GLY A 302 19.25 25.41 7.64
C GLY A 302 20.67 24.86 7.89
N GLU A 303 21.70 25.62 7.48
CA GLU A 303 23.10 25.16 7.48
C GLU A 303 23.79 25.19 8.86
N ALA A 304 23.20 25.84 9.87
CA ALA A 304 23.84 26.12 11.15
C ALA A 304 23.65 25.03 12.23
N PHE A 305 23.37 23.78 11.84
CA PHE A 305 23.11 22.70 12.80
C PHE A 305 24.37 21.85 13.08
N GLU A 306 25.12 22.24 14.12
CA GLU A 306 26.06 21.35 14.79
C GLU A 306 25.30 20.42 15.76
N TYR A 307 25.38 19.11 15.50
CA TYR A 307 25.03 17.98 16.36
C TYR A 307 23.76 18.06 17.23
N LYS A 308 22.75 17.28 16.81
CA LYS A 308 21.72 16.54 17.58
C LYS A 308 21.27 17.14 18.93
N MET A 309 19.99 17.54 19.01
CA MET A 309 19.07 16.89 19.96
C MET A 309 17.60 17.33 19.87
N HIS A 310 17.22 18.35 19.09
CA HIS A 310 15.81 18.67 18.89
C HIS A 310 15.55 19.04 17.44
N LEU A 311 14.99 18.10 16.69
CA LEU A 311 14.31 18.44 15.45
C LEU A 311 13.20 19.43 15.79
N ASP A 312 13.10 20.54 15.06
CA ASP A 312 11.94 21.42 15.20
C ASP A 312 10.72 20.75 14.57
N MET A 313 9.95 20.06 15.41
CA MET A 313 8.73 19.36 15.00
C MET A 313 7.65 20.32 14.49
N ALA A 314 7.70 21.61 14.83
CA ALA A 314 6.76 22.60 14.31
C ALA A 314 7.09 22.97 12.86
N GLU A 315 8.38 23.11 12.52
CA GLU A 315 8.81 23.34 11.13
C GLU A 315 8.54 22.11 10.24
N ILE A 316 8.83 20.90 10.75
CA ILE A 316 8.52 19.64 10.04
C ILE A 316 7.01 19.50 9.80
N GLY A 317 6.18 19.94 10.74
CA GLY A 317 4.73 19.87 10.64
C GLY A 317 4.14 20.61 9.43
N ASN A 318 4.82 21.64 8.92
CA ASN A 318 4.36 22.45 7.80
C ASN A 318 4.90 21.96 6.44
N LEU A 319 5.73 20.93 6.41
CA LEU A 319 6.34 20.45 5.18
C LEU A 319 5.36 19.67 4.32
N VAL A 320 5.47 19.91 3.02
CA VAL A 320 5.00 18.98 1.99
C VAL A 320 6.17 18.06 1.66
N PRO A 321 6.12 16.76 1.98
CA PRO A 321 7.17 15.83 1.59
C PRO A 321 7.36 15.87 0.08
N ARG A 322 8.59 16.10 -0.41
CA ARG A 322 8.89 16.13 -1.86
C ARG A 322 8.35 14.89 -2.58
N ASN A 323 8.41 13.76 -1.88
CA ASN A 323 8.02 12.47 -2.42
C ASN A 323 6.50 12.27 -2.48
N MET A 324 5.73 13.09 -1.74
CA MET A 324 4.27 13.07 -1.72
C MET A 324 3.67 14.12 -2.67
N ALA A 325 4.49 15.07 -3.13
CA ALA A 325 4.08 16.12 -4.07
C ALA A 325 3.98 15.62 -5.52
N ASP A 326 4.79 14.62 -5.91
CA ASP A 326 4.70 14.00 -7.23
C ASP A 326 3.93 12.69 -7.16
N GLU A 327 2.69 12.73 -7.63
CA GLU A 327 1.80 11.58 -7.67
C GLU A 327 2.29 10.42 -8.56
N LYS A 328 3.25 10.65 -9.46
CA LYS A 328 3.94 9.56 -10.17
C LYS A 328 4.61 8.58 -9.21
N ASN A 329 4.98 9.04 -8.02
CA ASN A 329 5.53 8.19 -6.97
C ASN A 329 4.54 7.12 -6.49
N ILE A 330 3.22 7.34 -6.63
CA ILE A 330 2.23 6.30 -6.35
C ILE A 330 2.41 5.12 -7.31
N ILE A 331 2.55 5.37 -8.61
CA ILE A 331 2.77 4.31 -9.62
C ILE A 331 4.10 3.59 -9.37
N ASN A 332 5.17 4.32 -9.07
CA ASN A 332 6.47 3.73 -8.73
C ASN A 332 6.40 2.87 -7.46
N ALA A 333 5.65 3.32 -6.45
CA ALA A 333 5.39 2.55 -5.24
C ALA A 333 4.60 1.27 -5.53
N LEU A 334 3.55 1.33 -6.36
CA LEU A 334 2.79 0.14 -6.76
C LEU A 334 3.65 -0.87 -7.50
N SER A 335 4.49 -0.40 -8.43
CA SER A 335 5.46 -1.25 -9.14
C SER A 335 6.41 -1.93 -8.15
N THR A 336 6.86 -1.21 -7.13
CA THR A 336 7.69 -1.76 -6.05
C THR A 336 6.94 -2.80 -5.22
N LEU A 337 5.69 -2.54 -4.81
CA LEU A 337 4.87 -3.45 -4.01
C LEU A 337 4.59 -4.78 -4.75
N VAL A 338 4.45 -4.75 -6.08
CA VAL A 338 4.35 -5.97 -6.91
C VAL A 338 5.62 -6.82 -6.80
N LYS A 339 6.81 -6.20 -6.82
CA LYS A 339 8.10 -6.89 -6.64
C LYS A 339 8.27 -7.44 -5.22
N VAL A 340 7.86 -6.65 -4.23
CA VAL A 340 7.91 -7.00 -2.81
C VAL A 340 6.94 -8.13 -2.48
N GLY A 341 5.87 -8.32 -3.27
CA GLY A 341 4.89 -9.37 -3.00
C GLY A 341 4.05 -9.09 -1.76
N HIS A 342 3.83 -7.82 -1.44
CA HIS A 342 3.13 -7.41 -0.23
C HIS A 342 2.47 -6.05 -0.43
N VAL A 343 1.18 -5.89 -0.11
CA VAL A 343 0.43 -4.65 -0.37
C VAL A 343 0.67 -3.58 0.71
N CYS A 344 0.94 -3.99 1.95
CA CYS A 344 1.08 -3.08 3.10
C CYS A 344 2.28 -3.45 4.00
N PRO A 345 3.53 -3.43 3.51
CA PRO A 345 4.68 -3.96 4.25
C PRO A 345 4.94 -3.20 5.56
N THR A 346 4.51 -1.95 5.65
CA THR A 346 4.70 -1.09 6.82
C THR A 346 3.79 -1.46 8.01
N ALA A 347 2.81 -2.34 7.83
CA ALA A 347 2.02 -2.89 8.91
C ALA A 347 2.72 -4.10 9.57
N PRO A 348 2.62 -4.29 10.89
CA PRO A 348 1.96 -3.44 11.90
C PRO A 348 2.77 -2.23 12.41
N ASP A 349 4.02 -2.03 11.98
CA ASP A 349 4.96 -1.06 12.59
C ASP A 349 4.46 0.40 12.54
N THR A 350 4.15 0.93 11.35
CA THR A 350 3.70 2.33 11.18
C THR A 350 2.23 2.45 10.79
N LEU A 351 1.68 1.47 10.07
CA LEU A 351 0.23 1.31 9.90
C LEU A 351 -0.28 0.23 10.85
N GLN A 352 -1.30 0.58 11.64
CA GLN A 352 -1.91 -0.37 12.57
C GLN A 352 -2.59 -1.50 11.81
N SER A 353 -2.34 -2.73 12.25
CA SER A 353 -3.08 -3.91 11.79
C SER A 353 -3.43 -4.81 12.98
N VAL A 354 -4.32 -5.76 12.75
CA VAL A 354 -4.59 -6.83 13.72
C VAL A 354 -3.45 -7.86 13.71
N PRO A 355 -3.18 -8.56 14.82
CA PRO A 355 -2.14 -9.58 14.86
C PRO A 355 -2.59 -10.84 14.10
N PHE A 356 -1.84 -11.20 13.06
CA PHE A 356 -2.00 -12.47 12.34
C PHE A 356 -1.00 -13.51 12.87
N SER A 357 -1.41 -14.77 12.86
CA SER A 357 -0.59 -15.87 13.40
C SER A 357 -0.19 -16.93 12.37
N GLU A 358 -1.11 -17.31 11.47
CA GLU A 358 -0.84 -18.37 10.49
C GLU A 358 -0.49 -17.82 9.10
N LYS A 359 -1.16 -16.74 8.70
CA LYS A 359 -1.02 -16.16 7.38
C LYS A 359 -1.16 -14.64 7.45
N ASP A 360 -0.23 -13.94 6.81
CA ASP A 360 -0.37 -12.50 6.59
C ASP A 360 -1.23 -12.26 5.34
N PRO A 361 -2.42 -11.66 5.47
CA PRO A 361 -3.33 -11.46 4.34
C PRO A 361 -2.84 -10.42 3.32
N PHE A 362 -1.82 -9.63 3.64
CA PHE A 362 -1.26 -8.62 2.75
C PHE A 362 -0.18 -9.18 1.81
N VAL A 363 0.26 -10.42 2.04
CA VAL A 363 1.17 -11.12 1.13
C VAL A 363 0.45 -11.47 -0.17
N VAL A 364 1.10 -11.17 -1.30
CA VAL A 364 0.60 -11.46 -2.65
C VAL A 364 1.64 -12.24 -3.44
N THR A 365 1.41 -13.55 -3.49
CA THR A 365 2.22 -14.51 -4.24
C THR A 365 1.62 -14.88 -5.59
N ASP A 366 0.30 -14.71 -5.76
CA ASP A 366 -0.41 -14.95 -7.01
C ASP A 366 -0.15 -13.88 -8.07
N GLN A 367 -0.39 -14.21 -9.35
CA GLN A 367 -0.32 -13.24 -10.45
C GLN A 367 -1.40 -12.17 -10.27
N THR A 368 -0.99 -10.92 -10.44
CA THR A 368 -1.88 -9.76 -10.45
C THR A 368 -1.92 -9.19 -11.86
N ASP A 369 -3.11 -9.01 -12.41
CA ASP A 369 -3.28 -8.40 -13.73
C ASP A 369 -3.40 -6.87 -13.62
N TYR A 370 -4.07 -6.41 -12.57
CA TYR A 370 -4.36 -4.99 -12.32
C TYR A 370 -4.12 -4.64 -10.85
N PHE A 371 -3.53 -3.46 -10.59
CA PHE A 371 -3.38 -2.95 -9.23
C PHE A 371 -3.72 -1.46 -9.20
N CYS A 372 -4.79 -1.11 -8.48
CA CYS A 372 -5.27 0.26 -8.38
C CYS A 372 -5.27 0.83 -6.97
N VAL A 373 -5.16 2.15 -6.91
CA VAL A 373 -5.18 2.96 -5.68
C VAL A 373 -6.30 3.98 -5.77
N GLY A 374 -7.27 3.90 -4.86
CA GLY A 374 -8.28 4.93 -4.69
C GLY A 374 -7.81 6.12 -3.86
N ASP A 375 -8.65 7.15 -3.82
CA ASP A 375 -8.50 8.39 -3.05
C ASP A 375 -7.32 9.26 -3.52
N THR A 376 -7.06 9.32 -4.83
CA THR A 376 -5.93 10.10 -5.39
C THR A 376 -6.36 11.45 -5.96
N ASP A 377 -5.40 12.31 -6.33
CA ASP A 377 -5.66 13.68 -6.77
C ASP A 377 -5.87 13.80 -8.29
N ARG A 378 -5.28 12.90 -9.09
CA ARG A 378 -5.51 12.77 -10.55
C ARG A 378 -5.27 11.34 -11.00
N PHE A 379 -5.73 11.06 -12.23
CA PHE A 379 -5.53 9.80 -12.90
C PHE A 379 -4.10 9.72 -13.42
N LEU A 380 -3.46 8.60 -13.16
CA LEU A 380 -2.16 8.19 -13.67
C LEU A 380 -2.20 6.68 -13.87
N ASP A 381 -1.50 6.21 -14.89
CA ASP A 381 -1.33 4.80 -15.18
C ASP A 381 0.14 4.45 -15.42
N GLY A 382 0.43 3.16 -15.42
CA GLY A 382 1.76 2.60 -15.66
C GLY A 382 1.72 1.09 -15.63
N GLN A 383 2.89 0.46 -15.67
CA GLN A 383 3.00 -0.99 -15.64
C GLN A 383 4.10 -1.43 -14.67
N SER A 384 4.01 -2.65 -14.17
CA SER A 384 5.14 -3.30 -13.50
C SER A 384 6.33 -3.41 -14.45
N GLU A 385 7.55 -3.56 -13.91
CA GLU A 385 8.78 -3.64 -14.71
C GLU A 385 8.78 -4.76 -15.76
N ASP A 386 8.06 -5.85 -15.49
CA ASP A 386 7.88 -6.98 -16.41
C ASP A 386 6.67 -6.83 -17.36
N GLY A 387 5.92 -5.73 -17.26
CA GLY A 387 4.70 -5.47 -18.04
C GLY A 387 3.51 -6.36 -17.67
N ALA A 388 3.63 -7.22 -16.67
CA ALA A 388 2.61 -8.22 -16.34
C ALA A 388 1.40 -7.62 -15.58
N THR A 389 1.61 -6.54 -14.82
CA THR A 389 0.57 -5.85 -14.05
C THR A 389 0.35 -4.45 -14.60
N LEU A 390 -0.91 -4.09 -14.88
CA LEU A 390 -1.31 -2.71 -15.18
C LEU A 390 -1.59 -1.98 -13.86
N LEU A 391 -0.97 -0.83 -13.66
CA LEU A 391 -1.02 -0.02 -12.44
C LEU A 391 -1.77 1.26 -12.73
N PHE A 392 -2.67 1.69 -11.85
CA PHE A 392 -3.36 2.97 -12.05
C PHE A 392 -3.93 3.58 -10.77
N THR A 393 -4.17 4.89 -10.81
CA THR A 393 -4.82 5.63 -9.73
C THR A 393 -6.29 5.91 -10.07
N VAL A 394 -7.14 5.98 -9.06
CA VAL A 394 -8.56 6.32 -9.18
C VAL A 394 -8.79 7.63 -8.42
N PRO A 395 -9.01 8.75 -9.14
CA PRO A 395 -9.11 10.07 -8.51
C PRO A 395 -10.33 10.21 -7.61
N ARG A 396 -10.25 11.17 -6.69
CA ARG A 396 -11.39 11.61 -5.88
C ARG A 396 -12.47 12.22 -6.77
N PHE A 397 -13.56 11.47 -6.94
CA PHE A 397 -14.74 11.89 -7.67
C PHE A 397 -15.29 13.23 -7.14
N SER A 398 -15.29 13.43 -5.83
CA SER A 398 -15.75 14.66 -5.19
C SER A 398 -14.97 15.93 -5.55
N ARG A 399 -13.78 15.79 -6.16
CA ARG A 399 -12.96 16.93 -6.62
C ARG A 399 -12.86 17.01 -8.13
N LYS A 400 -12.74 15.87 -8.80
CA LYS A 400 -12.45 15.79 -10.24
C LYS A 400 -13.68 15.44 -11.07
N HIS A 401 -14.69 14.83 -10.46
CA HIS A 401 -15.88 14.29 -11.13
C HIS A 401 -15.51 13.28 -12.23
N GLU A 402 -14.46 12.49 -11.97
CA GLU A 402 -13.87 11.53 -12.91
C GLU A 402 -14.08 10.10 -12.39
N VAL A 403 -14.32 9.18 -13.33
CA VAL A 403 -14.30 7.73 -13.11
C VAL A 403 -13.34 7.08 -14.11
N VAL A 404 -12.80 5.92 -13.75
CA VAL A 404 -11.84 5.19 -14.58
C VAL A 404 -12.50 3.92 -15.11
N ILE A 405 -12.53 3.74 -16.42
CA ILE A 405 -13.01 2.52 -17.07
C ILE A 405 -11.81 1.64 -17.40
N LEU A 406 -11.88 0.37 -17.02
CA LEU A 406 -10.94 -0.66 -17.45
C LEU A 406 -11.61 -1.57 -18.46
N ASP A 407 -11.08 -1.62 -19.68
CA ASP A 407 -11.37 -2.68 -20.64
C ASP A 407 -10.43 -3.86 -20.39
N MET A 408 -10.97 -4.96 -19.87
CA MET A 408 -10.16 -6.12 -19.49
C MET A 408 -9.62 -6.90 -20.69
N GLU A 409 -10.26 -6.80 -21.85
CA GLU A 409 -9.84 -7.48 -23.07
C GLU A 409 -8.73 -6.68 -23.77
N ALA A 410 -8.96 -5.39 -23.99
CA ALA A 410 -7.98 -4.50 -24.59
C ALA A 410 -6.82 -4.15 -23.63
N ARG A 411 -7.00 -4.40 -22.32
CA ARG A 411 -6.09 -3.99 -21.25
C ARG A 411 -5.83 -2.48 -21.31
N ALA A 412 -6.89 -1.73 -21.54
CA ALA A 412 -6.87 -0.27 -21.73
C ALA A 412 -7.65 0.43 -20.61
N LEU A 413 -7.20 1.63 -20.27
CA LEU A 413 -7.83 2.49 -19.28
C LEU A 413 -8.33 3.76 -19.97
N ASP A 414 -9.58 4.10 -19.72
CA ASP A 414 -10.20 5.34 -20.17
C ASP A 414 -10.71 6.13 -18.96
N VAL A 415 -10.66 7.46 -19.05
CA VAL A 415 -11.22 8.34 -18.02
C VAL A 415 -12.47 9.00 -18.56
N VAL A 416 -13.55 8.91 -17.81
CA VAL A 416 -14.79 9.64 -18.08
C VAL A 416 -14.96 10.71 -17.03
N ARG A 417 -15.22 11.94 -17.47
CA ARG A 417 -15.36 13.10 -16.60
C ARG A 417 -16.49 14.01 -17.03
N PHE A 418 -17.07 14.73 -16.06
CA PHE A 418 -17.87 15.91 -16.34
C PHE A 418 -17.00 17.15 -16.37
N ASP A 419 -17.24 18.03 -17.34
CA ASP A 419 -16.68 19.38 -17.28
C ASP A 419 -17.52 20.23 -16.32
N MET A 420 -16.85 21.14 -15.59
CA MET A 420 -17.50 21.92 -14.52
C MET A 420 -18.59 22.86 -15.05
N GLU A 421 -18.53 23.23 -16.33
CA GLU A 421 -19.48 24.14 -16.99
C GLU A 421 -20.85 23.51 -17.26
N ASP A 422 -20.98 22.17 -17.19
CA ASP A 422 -22.19 21.46 -17.60
C ASP A 422 -23.27 21.33 -16.51
N PHE A 423 -23.02 21.84 -15.27
CA PHE A 423 -23.86 21.53 -14.11
C PHE A 423 -24.23 22.70 -13.17
N ASP A 424 -23.75 23.91 -13.47
CA ASP A 424 -24.06 25.13 -12.70
C ASP A 424 -25.18 25.97 -13.33
#